data_AF-A0A8S0PE94-F1
#
_entry.id   AF-A0A8S0PE94-F1
#
_cell.length_a   1.000
_cell.length_b   1.000
_cell.length_c   1.000
_cell.angle_alpha   90.00
_cell.angle_beta   90.00
_cell.angle_gamma   90.00
#
_symmetry.space_group_name_H-M   'P 1'
#
loop_
_entity.id
_entity.type
_entity.pdbx_description
1 polymer ?
#
loop_
_entity_poly.entity_id
_entity_poly.type
_entity_poly.pdbx_seq_one_letter_code
_entity_poly.pdbx_strand_id
1 'polypeptide(L)'
;MNFIIGAFKPACHISVSFSDGKSRKQVPLKKENGQTLMVPLFQSQENILGKISIEPVSGKKVEHNGIKVELLGQIEMYFDKGNFYDFTSL
;
A
#
# COMPACT_ATOMS: atom_id res chain seq x y z
N MET A 1 35.95 5.27 2.43
CA MET A 1 34.69 5.68 1.75
C MET A 1 33.85 4.43 1.51
N ASN A 2 32.73 4.27 2.21
CA ASN A 2 31.93 3.02 2.17
C ASN A 2 30.95 3.03 1.00
N PHE A 3 31.39 2.58 -0.17
CA PHE A 3 30.60 2.54 -1.41
C PHE A 3 29.42 1.55 -1.40
N ILE A 4 29.32 0.66 -0.40
CA ILE A 4 28.35 -0.45 -0.38
C ILE A 4 27.01 -0.07 0.30
N ILE A 5 26.99 0.98 1.13
CA ILE A 5 25.82 1.33 1.97
C ILE A 5 24.64 1.89 1.14
N GLY A 6 24.88 2.37 -0.08
CA GLY A 6 23.84 2.87 -0.99
C GLY A 6 23.31 1.86 -2.01
N ALA A 7 24.04 0.75 -2.24
CA ALA A 7 23.77 -0.19 -3.31
C ALA A 7 22.41 -0.91 -3.15
N PHE A 8 22.02 -1.22 -1.91
CA PHE A 8 20.85 -2.05 -1.62
C PHE A 8 19.58 -1.28 -1.23
N LYS A 9 19.59 0.06 -1.23
CA LYS A 9 18.38 0.84 -0.97
C LYS A 9 17.39 0.72 -2.14
N PRO A 10 16.05 0.72 -1.90
CA PRO A 10 15.06 0.78 -2.97
C PRO A 10 15.38 1.89 -3.98
N ALA A 11 15.12 1.65 -5.26
CA ALA A 11 15.36 2.64 -6.32
C ALA A 11 14.31 3.78 -6.32
N CYS A 12 13.20 3.58 -5.63
CA CYS A 12 12.06 4.47 -5.58
C CYS A 12 11.34 4.34 -4.24
N HIS A 13 10.82 5.45 -3.74
CA HIS A 13 9.83 5.49 -2.67
C HIS A 13 8.43 5.66 -3.29
N ILE A 14 7.51 4.72 -2.98
CA ILE A 14 6.13 4.76 -3.46
C ILE A 14 5.22 4.98 -2.25
N SER A 15 4.30 5.93 -2.36
CA SER A 15 3.30 6.18 -1.32
C SER A 15 1.93 6.44 -1.92
N VAL A 16 0.90 6.10 -1.15
CA VAL A 16 -0.50 6.32 -1.49
C VAL A 16 -1.08 7.31 -0.49
N SER A 17 -1.80 8.31 -0.98
CA SER A 17 -2.48 9.30 -0.16
C SER A 17 -3.93 9.44 -0.60
N PHE A 18 -4.87 9.38 0.34
CA PHE A 18 -6.28 9.65 0.06
C PHE A 18 -6.52 11.15 0.00
N SER A 19 -7.34 11.60 -0.95
CA SER A 19 -7.66 13.01 -1.14
C SER A 19 -8.20 13.69 0.12
N ASP A 20 -8.90 12.93 0.96
CA ASP A 20 -9.47 13.38 2.23
C ASP A 20 -8.81 12.72 3.45
N GLY A 21 -7.60 12.17 3.31
CA GLY A 21 -6.94 11.39 4.36
C GLY A 21 -6.75 12.12 5.69
N LYS A 22 -6.73 13.46 5.71
CA LYS A 22 -6.64 14.28 6.93
C LYS A 22 -7.96 14.36 7.71
N SER A 23 -9.08 14.37 7.01
CA SER A 23 -10.43 14.49 7.60
C SER A 23 -11.14 13.15 7.71
N ARG A 24 -10.68 12.13 6.97
CA ARG A 24 -11.30 10.81 6.94
C ARG A 24 -11.23 10.16 8.32
N LYS A 25 -12.38 9.64 8.76
CA LYS A 25 -12.52 8.90 10.02
C LYS A 25 -11.56 7.72 10.03
N GLN A 26 -10.87 7.54 11.15
CA GLN A 26 -9.93 6.45 11.39
C GLN A 26 -10.54 5.47 12.42
N VAL A 27 -10.27 4.18 12.27
CA VAL A 27 -10.72 3.13 13.19
C VAL A 27 -9.56 2.21 13.60
N PRO A 28 -9.56 1.64 14.81
CA PRO A 28 -8.54 0.70 15.24
C PRO A 28 -8.71 -0.66 14.54
N LEU A 29 -7.62 -1.20 13.99
CA LEU A 29 -7.50 -2.53 13.41
C LEU A 29 -6.43 -3.32 14.15
N LYS A 30 -6.82 -4.47 14.72
CA LYS A 30 -5.88 -5.39 15.37
C LYS A 30 -5.25 -6.31 14.32
N LYS A 31 -3.93 -6.28 14.21
CA LYS A 31 -3.14 -7.20 13.38
C LYS A 31 -2.96 -8.55 14.06
N GLU A 32 -2.58 -9.55 13.27
CA GLU A 32 -2.27 -10.90 13.76
C GLU A 32 -1.17 -10.93 14.83
N ASN A 33 -0.18 -10.04 14.71
CA ASN A 33 0.90 -9.88 15.69
C ASN A 33 0.46 -9.20 17.00
N GLY A 34 -0.85 -8.92 17.17
CA GLY A 34 -1.43 -8.29 18.35
C GLY A 34 -1.35 -6.76 18.38
N GLN A 35 -0.63 -6.12 17.45
CA GLN A 35 -0.56 -4.66 17.38
C GLN A 35 -1.86 -4.06 16.85
N THR A 36 -2.25 -2.90 17.39
CA THR A 36 -3.40 -2.13 16.91
C THR A 36 -2.91 -0.94 16.10
N LEU A 37 -3.50 -0.73 14.91
CA LEU A 37 -3.20 0.39 14.03
C LEU A 37 -4.47 1.18 13.71
N MET A 38 -4.35 2.47 13.49
CA MET A 38 -5.45 3.28 12.98
C MET A 38 -5.47 3.22 11.46
N VAL A 39 -6.61 2.86 10.88
CA VAL A 39 -6.81 2.76 9.43
C VAL A 39 -8.02 3.58 8.99
N PRO A 40 -8.02 4.15 7.77
CA PRO A 40 -9.13 4.94 7.29
C PRO A 40 -10.36 4.06 7.07
N LEU A 41 -11.52 4.54 7.52
CA LEU A 41 -12.80 3.88 7.34
C LEU A 41 -13.42 4.30 6.01
N PHE A 42 -13.89 3.31 5.25
CA PHE A 42 -14.70 3.47 4.06
C PHE A 42 -16.02 2.70 4.22
N GLN A 43 -17.07 3.20 3.58
CA GLN A 43 -18.37 2.52 3.53
C GLN A 43 -18.71 2.10 2.09
N SER A 44 -19.70 1.22 1.96
CA SER A 44 -20.21 0.82 0.64
C SER A 44 -20.65 2.05 -0.15
N GLN A 45 -20.37 2.05 -1.46
CA GLN A 45 -20.70 3.13 -2.41
C GLN A 45 -19.90 4.43 -2.24
N GLU A 46 -18.90 4.49 -1.34
CA GLU A 46 -17.98 5.62 -1.28
C GLU A 46 -16.92 5.57 -2.39
N ASN A 47 -16.61 6.73 -2.97
CA ASN A 47 -15.49 6.86 -3.89
C ASN A 47 -14.16 6.81 -3.12
N ILE A 48 -13.21 6.01 -3.62
CA ILE A 48 -11.84 5.98 -3.13
C ILE A 48 -10.99 6.82 -4.09
N LEU A 49 -10.63 8.02 -3.65
CA LEU A 49 -9.88 8.99 -4.43
C LEU A 49 -8.54 9.30 -3.74
N GLY A 50 -7.50 9.49 -4.54
CA GLY A 50 -6.19 9.76 -4.00
C GLY A 50 -5.12 10.01 -5.04
N LYS A 51 -3.87 10.06 -4.57
CA LYS A 51 -2.67 10.23 -5.37
C LYS A 51 -1.66 9.15 -5.01
N ILE A 52 -1.07 8.55 -6.05
CA ILE A 52 0.12 7.72 -5.97
C ILE A 52 1.33 8.63 -6.21
N SER A 53 2.24 8.73 -5.25
CA SER A 53 3.51 9.43 -5.39
C SER A 53 4.62 8.42 -5.61
N ILE A 54 5.38 8.60 -6.69
CA ILE A 54 6.50 7.75 -7.10
C ILE A 54 7.73 8.64 -7.12
N GLU A 55 8.64 8.42 -6.17
CA GLU A 55 9.79 9.28 -5.91
C GLU A 55 11.08 8.49 -6.14
N PRO A 56 11.70 8.59 -7.33
CA PRO A 56 12.99 7.97 -7.60
C PRO A 56 14.07 8.49 -6.65
N VAL A 57 14.92 7.58 -6.16
CA VAL A 57 16.08 7.96 -5.37
C VAL A 57 17.12 8.60 -6.31
N SER A 58 17.67 9.74 -5.91
CA SER A 58 18.67 10.46 -6.71
C SER A 58 19.83 9.54 -7.12
N GLY A 59 20.18 9.58 -8.41
CA GLY A 59 21.23 8.73 -9.00
C GLY A 59 20.80 7.30 -9.30
N LYS A 60 19.55 6.91 -9.05
CA LYS A 60 19.00 5.59 -9.43
C LYS A 60 17.99 5.74 -10.57
N LYS A 61 18.13 4.89 -11.58
CA LYS A 61 17.16 4.79 -12.69
C LYS A 61 16.02 3.85 -12.27
N VAL A 62 14.78 4.22 -12.58
CA VAL A 62 13.59 3.41 -12.35
C VAL A 62 13.00 3.06 -13.72
N GLU A 63 13.38 1.90 -14.25
CA GLU A 63 12.78 1.35 -15.48
C GLU A 63 11.58 0.48 -15.11
N HIS A 64 10.45 0.64 -15.79
CA HIS A 64 9.23 -0.14 -15.55
C HIS A 64 8.45 -0.37 -16.85
N ASN A 65 7.70 -1.48 -16.90
CA ASN A 65 6.83 -1.81 -18.04
C ASN A 65 5.41 -1.22 -17.90
N GLY A 66 5.08 -0.69 -16.72
CA GLY A 66 3.78 -0.12 -16.43
C GLY A 66 3.62 0.10 -14.93
N ILE A 67 2.70 0.98 -14.56
CA ILE A 67 2.30 1.23 -13.17
C ILE A 67 0.80 0.95 -13.10
N LYS A 68 0.41 0.09 -12.17
CA LYS A 68 -0.98 -0.26 -11.90
C LYS A 68 -1.32 0.09 -10.45
N VAL A 69 -2.53 0.56 -10.23
CA VAL A 69 -3.15 0.70 -8.92
C VAL A 69 -4.38 -0.18 -8.89
N GLU A 70 -4.62 -0.87 -7.78
CA GLU A 70 -5.73 -1.80 -7.60
C GLU A 70 -6.38 -1.57 -6.25
N LEU A 71 -7.71 -1.74 -6.21
CA LEU A 71 -8.44 -1.92 -4.97
C LEU A 71 -8.81 -3.39 -4.82
N LEU A 72 -8.16 -4.07 -3.88
CA LEU A 72 -8.39 -5.49 -3.62
C LEU A 72 -9.17 -5.68 -2.31
N GLY A 73 -10.22 -6.50 -2.36
CA GLY A 73 -10.84 -7.09 -1.18
C GLY A 73 -10.67 -8.59 -1.25
N GLN A 74 -9.98 -9.15 -0.26
CA GLN A 74 -9.53 -10.53 -0.26
C GLN A 74 -9.89 -11.21 1.05
N ILE A 75 -10.14 -12.51 0.96
CA ILE A 75 -10.24 -13.40 2.11
C ILE A 75 -9.00 -14.30 2.09
N GLU A 76 -8.27 -14.32 3.20
CA GLU A 76 -7.17 -15.26 3.44
C GLU A 76 -7.63 -16.30 4.46
N MET A 77 -7.53 -17.58 4.10
CA MET A 77 -7.90 -18.68 4.99
C MET A 77 -6.68 -19.19 5.75
N TYR A 78 -6.78 -19.29 7.08
CA TYR A 78 -5.66 -19.71 7.94
C TYR A 78 -5.07 -21.09 7.61
N PHE A 79 -5.88 -22.02 7.12
CA PHE A 79 -5.45 -23.37 6.74
C PHE A 79 -4.91 -23.45 5.31
N ASP A 80 -5.02 -22.37 4.54
CA ASP A 80 -4.67 -22.30 3.13
C ASP A 80 -3.85 -21.03 2.84
N LYS A 81 -2.86 -20.78 3.71
CA LYS A 81 -2.01 -19.58 3.63
C LYS A 81 -1.28 -19.54 2.29
N GLY A 82 -1.35 -18.39 1.62
CA GLY A 82 -0.78 -18.17 0.29
C GLY A 82 -1.82 -18.20 -0.83
N ASN A 83 -3.04 -18.68 -0.57
CA ASN A 83 -4.17 -18.53 -1.48
C ASN A 83 -5.05 -17.35 -1.06
N PHE A 84 -5.25 -16.43 -2.00
CA PHE A 84 -6.08 -15.24 -1.82
C PHE A 84 -7.38 -15.41 -2.59
N TYR A 85 -8.50 -15.20 -1.91
CA TYR A 85 -9.82 -15.31 -2.49
C TYR A 85 -10.40 -13.91 -2.68
N ASP A 86 -10.25 -13.38 -3.89
CA ASP A 86 -10.67 -12.02 -4.26
C ASP A 86 -12.20 -11.97 -4.42
N PHE A 87 -12.85 -11.08 -3.69
CA PHE A 87 -14.28 -10.80 -3.86
C PHE A 87 -14.54 -9.42 -4.49
N THR A 88 -13.52 -8.58 -4.58
CA THR A 88 -13.55 -7.33 -5.36
C THR A 88 -12.15 -7.02 -5.89
N SER A 89 -12.09 -6.60 -7.15
CA SER A 89 -10.88 -6.17 -7.85
C SER A 89 -11.30 -5.10 -8.87
N LEU A 90 -10.72 -3.90 -8.74
CA LEU A 90 -11.00 -2.70 -9.55
C LEU A 90 -9.69 -2.07 -10.01
#